data_AF-I7L8G4-F1
#
_entry.id   AF-I7L8G4-F1
#
_cell.length_a   1.000
_cell.length_b   1.000
_cell.length_c   1.000
_cell.angle_alpha   90.00
_cell.angle_beta   90.00
_cell.angle_gamma   90.00
#
_symmetry.space_group_name_H-M   'P 1'
#
loop_
_entity.id
_entity.type
_entity.pdbx_description
1 polymer ?
#
loop_
_entity_poly.entity_id
_entity_poly.type
_entity_poly.pdbx_seq_one_letter_code
_entity_poly.pdbx_strand_id
1 'polypeptide(L)'
;MDEGNGRTAYVDFSKKVSGFDTDIKILETNTHIFIYVSQCEETIHLYDEALKKEVTKHKIRPKKKLVVFCNMKIHEGFNDIKKVILDILRK
;
A
#
# COMPACT_ATOMS: atom_id res chain seq x y z
N MET A 1 23.62 12.20 -15.63
CA MET A 1 22.19 12.05 -15.35
C MET A 1 21.84 10.64 -15.74
N ASP A 2 21.59 9.79 -14.75
CA ASP A 2 21.25 8.39 -14.96
C ASP A 2 19.79 8.23 -14.52
N GLU A 3 18.92 8.28 -15.52
CA GLU A 3 17.48 8.37 -15.41
C GLU A 3 16.87 6.96 -15.49
N GLY A 4 16.21 6.51 -14.43
CA GLY A 4 15.31 5.37 -14.53
C GLY A 4 15.93 3.99 -14.35
N ASN A 5 16.57 3.74 -13.21
CA ASN A 5 16.80 2.38 -12.76
C ASN A 5 15.47 1.79 -12.25
N GLY A 6 14.61 1.43 -13.21
CA GLY A 6 13.28 0.88 -13.02
C GLY A 6 13.34 -0.51 -12.42
N ARG A 7 13.44 -0.60 -11.10
CA ARG A 7 13.06 -1.83 -10.41
C ARG A 7 11.55 -1.98 -10.54
N THR A 8 11.11 -2.80 -11.49
CA THR A 8 9.80 -3.45 -11.36
C THR A 8 9.87 -4.33 -10.13
N ALA A 9 9.19 -3.93 -9.07
CA ALA A 9 9.17 -4.65 -7.80
C ALA A 9 7.74 -5.12 -7.53
N TYR A 10 7.59 -6.41 -7.29
CA TYR A 10 6.34 -7.02 -6.89
C TYR A 10 6.50 -7.63 -5.51
N VAL A 11 5.60 -7.26 -4.60
CA VAL A 11 5.53 -7.81 -3.25
C VAL A 11 4.10 -8.30 -3.05
N ASP A 12 3.93 -9.55 -2.63
CA ASP A 12 2.64 -10.19 -2.40
C ASP A 12 2.76 -11.11 -1.19
N PHE A 13 2.01 -10.82 -0.15
CA PHE A 13 1.98 -11.62 1.07
C PHE A 13 0.70 -11.35 1.85
N SER A 14 0.40 -12.29 2.73
CA SER A 14 -0.71 -12.19 3.68
C SER A 14 -0.16 -12.13 5.11
N LYS A 15 -0.82 -11.35 5.96
CA LYS A 15 -0.45 -11.20 7.37
C LYS A 15 -1.69 -10.90 8.23
N LYS A 16 -1.67 -11.33 9.49
CA LYS A 16 -2.65 -10.86 10.48
C LYS A 16 -2.39 -9.41 10.91
N VAL A 17 -3.39 -8.54 10.74
CA VAL A 17 -3.41 -7.17 11.28
C VAL A 17 -4.68 -7.00 12.10
N SER A 18 -4.53 -6.62 13.38
CA SER A 18 -5.64 -6.51 14.33
C SER A 18 -6.54 -7.75 14.38
N GLY A 19 -5.93 -8.94 14.27
CA GLY A 19 -6.63 -10.23 14.28
C GLY A 19 -7.26 -10.66 12.94
N PHE A 20 -7.28 -9.80 11.92
CA PHE A 20 -7.81 -10.12 10.59
C PHE A 20 -6.70 -10.52 9.61
N ASP A 21 -6.93 -11.59 8.85
CA ASP A 21 -6.08 -11.93 7.72
C ASP A 21 -6.14 -10.80 6.69
N THR A 22 -4.98 -10.26 6.36
CA THR A 22 -4.82 -9.09 5.49
C THR A 22 -3.90 -9.43 4.34
N ASP A 23 -4.43 -9.37 3.14
CA ASP A 23 -3.66 -9.51 1.91
C ASP A 23 -3.08 -8.16 1.51
N ILE A 24 -1.77 -8.12 1.26
CA ILE A 24 -1.05 -6.91 0.86
C ILE A 24 -0.29 -7.21 -0.42
N LYS A 25 -0.58 -6.45 -1.47
CA LYS A 25 0.12 -6.51 -2.75
C LYS A 25 0.62 -5.13 -3.16
N ILE A 26 1.88 -5.04 -3.55
CA ILE A 26 2.48 -3.81 -4.06
C ILE A 26 3.14 -4.12 -5.38
N LEU A 27 2.75 -3.39 -6.42
CA LEU A 27 3.38 -3.44 -7.74
C LEU A 27 3.93 -2.06 -8.08
N GLU A 28 5.25 -1.96 -8.18
CA GLU A 28 5.93 -0.77 -8.68
C GLU A 28 6.30 -1.00 -10.16
N THR A 29 5.81 -0.12 -11.03
CA THR A 29 6.20 -0.04 -12.45
C THR A 29 7.07 1.20 -12.65
N ASN A 30 7.49 1.48 -13.88
CA ASN A 30 8.24 2.70 -14.19
C ASN A 30 7.44 3.98 -13.94
N THR A 31 6.11 3.93 -14.06
CA THR A 31 5.22 5.10 -14.01
C THR A 31 4.26 5.09 -12.84
N HIS A 32 3.96 3.93 -12.26
CA HIS A 32 2.94 3.76 -11.23
C HIS A 32 3.44 2.94 -10.05
N ILE A 33 2.81 3.17 -8.90
CA ILE A 33 2.85 2.29 -7.74
C ILE A 33 1.40 1.92 -7.46
N PHE A 34 1.10 0.62 -7.51
CA PHE A 34 -0.19 0.07 -7.14
C PHE A 34 -0.07 -0.57 -5.77
N ILE A 35 -0.98 -0.23 -4.87
CA ILE A 35 -1.06 -0.80 -3.53
C ILE A 35 -2.44 -1.40 -3.36
N TYR A 36 -2.49 -2.69 -3.05
CA TYR A 36 -3.72 -3.42 -2.76
C TYR A 36 -3.64 -3.93 -1.32
N VAL A 37 -4.67 -3.65 -0.54
CA VAL A 37 -4.84 -4.11 0.83
C VAL A 37 -6.26 -4.62 0.98
N SER A 38 -6.42 -5.86 1.44
CA SER A 38 -7.75 -6.43 1.67
C SER A 38 -7.87 -7.30 2.91
N GLN A 39 -9.03 -7.24 3.60
CA GLN A 39 -9.37 -8.04 4.80
C GLN A 39 -10.64 -8.91 4.66
N CYS A 40 -11.07 -9.28 3.44
CA CYS A 40 -12.28 -10.07 3.12
C CYS A 40 -13.65 -9.51 3.59
N GLU A 41 -14.74 -10.02 3.00
CA GLU A 41 -15.75 -9.21 2.26
C GLU A 41 -17.04 -8.76 2.96
N GLU A 42 -17.33 -9.10 4.21
CA GLU A 42 -18.73 -8.93 4.68
C GLU A 42 -19.09 -7.51 5.14
N THR A 43 -18.11 -6.71 5.58
CA THR A 43 -18.29 -5.30 5.97
C THR A 43 -17.10 -4.48 5.49
N ILE A 44 -17.34 -3.60 4.51
CA ILE A 44 -16.28 -2.89 3.78
C ILE A 44 -16.23 -1.44 4.23
N HIS A 45 -15.14 -1.04 4.88
CA HIS A 45 -14.74 0.35 4.98
C HIS A 45 -13.60 0.61 4.00
N LEU A 46 -13.82 1.56 3.08
CA LEU A 46 -12.82 1.98 2.10
C LEU A 46 -11.89 3.03 2.70
N TYR A 47 -10.58 2.77 2.65
CA TYR A 47 -9.52 3.63 3.18
C TYR A 47 -8.52 4.08 2.11
N ASP A 48 -8.87 3.92 0.83
CA ASP A 48 -8.04 4.20 -0.35
C ASP A 48 -7.39 5.59 -0.27
N GLU A 49 -8.21 6.63 -0.13
CA GLU A 49 -7.75 8.03 -0.09
C GLU A 49 -6.98 8.35 1.19
N ALA A 50 -7.35 7.74 2.32
CA ALA A 50 -6.62 7.92 3.58
C ALA A 50 -5.20 7.36 3.47
N LEU A 51 -5.05 6.13 2.98
CA LEU A 51 -3.75 5.48 2.82
C LEU A 51 -2.91 6.19 1.74
N LYS A 52 -3.53 6.55 0.60
CA LYS A 52 -2.88 7.32 -0.46
C LYS A 52 -2.34 8.66 0.03
N LYS A 53 -3.11 9.40 0.84
CA LYS A 53 -2.68 10.67 1.44
C LYS A 53 -1.47 10.47 2.35
N GLU A 54 -1.50 9.45 3.21
CA GLU A 54 -0.38 9.15 4.11
C GLU A 54 0.89 8.77 3.34
N VAL A 55 0.81 7.88 2.35
CA VAL A 55 1.96 7.50 1.52
C VAL A 55 2.53 8.71 0.76
N THR A 56 1.65 9.54 0.20
CA THR A 56 2.05 10.74 -0.56
C THR A 56 2.78 11.76 0.32
N LYS A 57 2.35 11.96 1.58
CA LYS A 57 3.03 12.86 2.54
C LYS A 57 4.50 12.50 2.76
N HIS A 58 4.84 11.22 2.67
CA HIS A 58 6.22 10.75 2.84
C HIS A 58 7.12 10.97 1.61
N LYS A 59 6.58 11.50 0.50
CA LYS A 59 7.32 11.83 -0.74
C LYS A 59 8.14 10.66 -1.29
N ILE A 60 7.67 9.42 -1.12
CA ILE A 60 8.33 8.24 -1.67
C ILE A 60 8.05 8.19 -3.17
N ARG A 61 9.09 8.13 -4.00
CA ARG A 61 9.00 8.08 -5.48
C ARG A 61 8.04 9.16 -6.05
N PRO A 62 8.28 10.46 -5.80
CA PRO A 62 7.31 11.54 -6.04
C PRO A 62 6.94 11.76 -7.51
N LYS A 63 7.69 11.18 -8.45
CA LYS A 63 7.41 11.25 -9.90
C LYS A 63 6.45 10.15 -10.38
N LYS A 64 6.21 9.10 -9.58
CA LYS A 64 5.32 7.99 -9.95
C LYS A 64 3.89 8.27 -9.49
N LYS A 65 2.92 7.84 -10.28
CA LYS A 65 1.50 7.91 -9.91
C LYS A 65 1.19 6.84 -8.87
N LEU A 66 0.46 7.21 -7.82
CA LEU A 66 0.07 6.29 -6.75
C LEU A 66 -1.41 5.90 -6.90
N VAL A 67 -1.67 4.60 -6.99
CA VAL A 67 -3.01 4.01 -7.04
C VAL A 67 -3.14 3.08 -5.84
N VAL A 68 -4.21 3.26 -5.05
CA VAL A 68 -4.41 2.52 -3.80
C VAL A 68 -5.82 1.94 -3.78
N PHE A 69 -5.92 0.66 -3.45
CA PHE A 69 -7.14 -0.03 -3.07
C PHE A 69 -6.92 -0.57 -1.66
N CYS A 70 -7.71 -0.10 -0.71
CA CYS A 70 -7.54 -0.42 0.71
C CYS A 70 -8.92 -0.65 1.33
N ASN A 71 -9.28 -1.94 1.46
CA ASN A 71 -10.44 -2.33 2.23
C ASN A 71 -10.01 -2.94 3.57
N MET A 72 -10.67 -2.50 4.63
CA MET A 72 -10.41 -2.98 5.99
C MET A 72 -11.74 -3.19 6.71
N LYS A 73 -11.76 -4.14 7.64
CA LYS A 73 -12.94 -4.44 8.47
C LYS A 73 -13.16 -3.42 9.57
N ILE A 74 -12.07 -2.90 10.16
CA ILE A 74 -12.11 -1.88 11.22
C ILE A 74 -10.94 -0.90 11.08
N HIS A 75 -11.10 0.30 11.63
CA HIS A 75 -10.07 1.34 11.56
C HIS A 75 -8.79 1.02 12.36
N GLU A 76 -8.90 0.23 13.43
CA GLU A 76 -7.82 0.00 14.41
C GLU A 76 -6.51 -0.51 13.78
N GLY A 77 -6.59 -1.26 12.68
CA GLY A 77 -5.42 -1.76 11.96
C GLY A 77 -4.76 -0.77 10.98
N PHE A 78 -5.35 0.41 10.75
CA PHE A 78 -4.93 1.30 9.66
C PHE A 78 -3.47 1.76 9.81
N ASN A 79 -3.06 2.11 11.02
CA ASN A 79 -1.69 2.56 11.29
C ASN A 79 -0.65 1.46 11.08
N ASP A 80 -1.00 0.20 11.37
CA ASP A 80 -0.13 -0.94 11.15
C ASP A 80 0.05 -1.22 9.65
N ILE A 81 -1.05 -1.21 8.88
CA ILE A 81 -1.02 -1.33 7.43
C ILE A 81 -0.16 -0.21 6.83
N LYS A 82 -0.42 1.04 7.22
CA LYS A 82 0.38 2.20 6.79
C LYS A 82 1.87 1.98 7.04
N LYS A 83 2.25 1.52 8.23
CA LYS A 83 3.65 1.27 8.58
C LYS A 83 4.26 0.20 7.70
N VAL A 84 3.58 -0.93 7.52
CA VAL A 84 4.04 -2.04 6.66
C VAL A 84 4.28 -1.55 5.22
N ILE A 85 3.32 -0.81 4.66
CA ILE A 85 3.43 -0.26 3.30
C ILE A 85 4.63 0.68 3.18
N LEU A 86 4.81 1.62 4.12
CA LEU A 86 5.91 2.57 4.11
C LEU A 86 7.27 1.88 4.25
N ASP A 87 7.36 0.85 5.08
CA ASP A 87 8.60 0.09 5.27
C ASP A 87 8.97 -0.69 4.00
N ILE A 88 8.00 -1.21 3.24
CA ILE A 88 8.27 -1.87 1.95
C ILE A 88 8.74 -0.85 0.92
N LEU A 89 8.06 0.29 0.80
CA LEU A 89 8.37 1.31 -0.21
C LEU A 89 9.69 2.06 0.04
N ARG A 90 10.24 1.99 1.27
CA ARG A 90 11.53 2.61 1.63
C ARG A 90 12.74 1.71 1.38
N LYS A 91 12.54 0.41 1.17
CA LYS A 91 13.61 -0.52 0.80
C LYS A 91 14.02 -0.33 -0.66
#